data_AF-A0A947H957-F1
#
_entry.id   AF-A0A947H957-F1
#
_cell.length_a   1.000
_cell.length_b   1.000
_cell.length_c   1.000
_cell.angle_alpha   90.00
_cell.angle_beta   90.00
_cell.angle_gamma   90.00
#
_symmetry.space_group_name_H-M   'P 1'
#
loop_
_entity.id
_entity.type
_entity.pdbx_description
1 polymer ?
#
loop_
_entity_poly.entity_id
_entity_poly.type
_entity_poly.pdbx_seq_one_letter_code
_entity_poly.pdbx_strand_id
1 'polypeptide(L)'
;MAGSEQQSSDQFSLVSLENSQKAASSYSSMSRRARGESESTLSINEDEEKEKASAPKPPPPPKKKEPTGNSGGKSGQKKSPSKPPPVDGDRLDQSIDDVLARLEEFNQLVSTLVGNISQASRNLFLVIMTPLIPLLNGLLKLLNGPIQFVNLLARKVNDKMGNKRGGSASNSQRNNAGNSEIDADGAPMEEEADAPPPPDINAKHANYSDMLDLNIVFTDNMKKPLYKKKPNAPSTRMGAMEEDLIMSNAILAINECAEFTLELPNPTTGLYAGQRIYDIMANVTKEDVAIFLGFVKAFPGKYIGKEWKISETFATWLINNAPISE
;
A
#
# COMPACT_ATOMS: atom_id res chain seq x y z
N MET A 1 -60.39 30.84 19.68
CA MET A 1 -59.79 31.39 18.45
C MET A 1 -58.40 31.87 18.79
N ALA A 2 -57.37 31.13 18.38
CA ALA A 2 -55.98 31.59 18.24
C ALA A 2 -55.23 30.46 17.52
N GLY A 3 -55.11 30.60 16.19
CA GLY A 3 -54.26 29.74 15.36
C GLY A 3 -52.85 30.32 15.32
N SER A 4 -51.85 29.46 15.50
CA SER A 4 -50.43 29.81 15.38
C SER A 4 -49.89 29.12 14.13
N GLU A 5 -49.40 29.93 13.19
CA GLU A 5 -48.78 29.50 11.94
C GLU A 5 -47.38 28.92 12.21
N GLN A 6 -47.15 27.68 11.74
CA GLN A 6 -45.82 27.13 11.52
C GLN A 6 -45.44 27.39 10.06
N GLN A 7 -44.45 28.26 9.82
CA GLN A 7 -43.82 28.40 8.51
C GLN A 7 -42.31 28.23 8.59
N SER A 8 -41.82 27.31 7.74
CA SER A 8 -40.62 27.44 6.91
C SER A 8 -39.24 27.35 7.57
N SER A 9 -38.77 26.12 7.81
CA SER A 9 -37.33 25.80 8.02
C SER A 9 -36.65 25.08 6.83
N ASP A 10 -37.37 24.76 5.75
CA ASP A 10 -36.82 23.90 4.68
C ASP A 10 -36.12 24.65 3.52
N GLN A 11 -36.15 25.98 3.46
CA GLN A 11 -35.54 26.71 2.34
C GLN A 11 -34.02 26.97 2.44
N PHE A 12 -33.40 26.79 3.61
CA PHE A 12 -31.97 27.11 3.78
C PHE A 12 -31.02 25.99 3.32
N SER A 13 -31.50 24.78 3.05
CA SER A 13 -30.66 23.62 2.69
C SER A 13 -30.23 23.60 1.22
N LEU A 14 -31.12 24.01 0.30
CA LEU A 14 -30.86 23.87 -1.15
C LEU A 14 -29.80 24.85 -1.68
N VAL A 15 -29.75 26.07 -1.15
CA VAL A 15 -28.80 27.10 -1.62
C VAL A 15 -27.35 26.74 -1.26
N SER A 16 -27.13 26.02 -0.15
CA SER A 16 -25.79 25.60 0.27
C SER A 16 -25.23 24.48 -0.60
N LEU A 17 -26.09 23.58 -1.10
CA LEU A 17 -25.67 22.46 -1.95
C LEU A 17 -25.26 22.96 -3.35
N GLU A 18 -25.99 23.92 -3.90
CA GLU A 18 -25.74 24.47 -5.24
C GLU A 18 -24.44 25.28 -5.29
N ASN A 19 -24.13 26.01 -4.22
CA ASN A 19 -22.87 26.74 -4.09
C ASN A 19 -21.65 25.80 -3.91
N SER A 20 -21.84 24.67 -3.21
CA SER A 20 -20.79 23.64 -3.06
C SER A 20 -20.49 22.93 -4.39
N GLN A 21 -21.52 22.62 -5.20
CA GLN A 21 -21.31 22.02 -6.52
C GLN A 21 -20.64 22.97 -7.52
N LYS A 22 -20.95 24.28 -7.46
CA LYS A 22 -20.25 25.31 -8.26
C LYS A 22 -18.78 25.47 -7.86
N ALA A 23 -18.45 25.36 -6.57
CA ALA A 23 -17.07 25.40 -6.10
C ALA A 23 -16.26 24.18 -6.57
N ALA A 24 -16.84 22.98 -6.52
CA ALA A 24 -16.19 21.74 -6.96
C ALA A 24 -15.91 21.71 -8.47
N SER A 25 -16.81 22.26 -9.28
CA SER A 25 -16.62 22.35 -10.74
C SER A 25 -15.59 23.42 -11.15
N SER A 26 -15.40 24.46 -10.34
CA SER A 26 -14.34 25.47 -10.54
C SER A 26 -12.93 24.92 -10.28
N TYR A 27 -12.76 24.02 -9.31
CA TYR A 27 -11.46 23.37 -9.04
C TYR A 27 -11.02 22.42 -10.17
N SER A 28 -11.97 21.71 -10.77
CA SER A 28 -11.69 20.76 -11.87
C SER A 28 -11.20 21.47 -13.13
N SER A 29 -11.71 22.67 -13.42
CA SER A 29 -11.27 23.48 -14.57
C SER A 29 -9.91 24.15 -14.35
N MET A 30 -9.57 24.56 -13.11
CA MET A 30 -8.23 25.08 -12.79
C MET A 30 -7.15 23.98 -12.83
N SER A 31 -7.47 22.76 -12.39
CA SER A 31 -6.52 21.63 -12.43
C SER A 31 -6.15 21.21 -13.85
N ARG A 32 -7.04 21.38 -14.85
CA ARG A 32 -6.73 21.06 -16.26
C ARG A 32 -5.84 22.12 -16.90
N ARG A 33 -6.02 23.40 -16.56
CA ARG A 33 -5.15 24.49 -17.03
C ARG A 33 -3.71 24.37 -16.55
N ALA A 34 -3.50 23.88 -15.32
CA ALA A 34 -2.16 23.64 -14.77
C ALA A 34 -1.40 22.49 -15.46
N ARG A 35 -2.10 21.61 -16.19
CA ARG A 35 -1.51 20.47 -16.91
C ARG A 35 -1.27 20.70 -18.41
N GLY A 36 -1.62 21.88 -18.93
CA GLY A 36 -1.38 22.20 -20.35
C GLY A 36 -2.26 21.40 -21.32
N GLU A 37 -3.36 20.82 -20.85
CA GLU A 37 -4.32 20.12 -21.70
C GLU A 37 -5.20 21.17 -22.41
N SER A 38 -4.77 21.58 -23.62
CA SER A 38 -5.59 22.41 -24.49
C SER A 38 -6.75 21.59 -25.05
N GLU A 39 -7.98 22.08 -24.88
CA GLU A 39 -9.19 21.53 -25.51
C GLU A 39 -9.05 21.59 -27.03
N SER A 40 -8.59 20.47 -27.61
CA SER A 40 -8.62 20.26 -29.06
C SER A 40 -10.06 19.97 -29.47
N THR A 41 -10.79 21.02 -29.84
CA THR A 41 -12.08 20.93 -30.50
C THR A 41 -11.93 20.20 -31.85
N LEU A 42 -12.36 18.94 -31.88
CA LEU A 42 -12.53 18.16 -33.10
C LEU A 42 -13.73 18.69 -33.88
N SER A 43 -13.49 19.66 -34.76
CA SER A 43 -14.36 19.98 -35.89
C SER A 43 -14.06 18.99 -37.02
N ILE A 44 -14.99 18.06 -37.24
CA ILE A 44 -15.02 17.15 -38.38
C ILE A 44 -15.42 17.98 -39.61
N ASN A 45 -14.49 18.18 -40.54
CA ASN A 45 -14.81 18.51 -41.92
C ASN A 45 -14.69 17.23 -42.73
N GLU A 46 -15.81 16.79 -43.30
CA GLU A 46 -15.87 15.86 -44.42
C GLU A 46 -15.58 16.67 -45.68
N ASP A 47 -14.57 16.27 -46.45
CA ASP A 47 -14.47 16.37 -47.92
C ASP A 47 -13.02 16.10 -48.35
N GLU A 48 -12.79 14.98 -49.05
CA GLU A 48 -12.22 14.97 -50.41
C GLU A 48 -11.81 13.54 -50.84
N GLU A 49 -12.35 13.14 -51.99
CA GLU A 49 -11.97 11.96 -52.75
C GLU A 49 -10.69 12.21 -53.57
N LYS A 50 -10.10 11.07 -54.00
CA LYS A 50 -9.17 10.84 -55.12
C LYS A 50 -7.69 11.14 -54.88
N GLU A 51 -6.91 10.07 -54.75
CA GLU A 51 -5.89 9.78 -55.75
C GLU A 51 -5.45 8.31 -55.79
N LYS A 52 -5.27 7.82 -57.02
CA LYS A 52 -4.70 6.51 -57.39
C LYS A 52 -3.19 6.50 -57.09
N ALA A 53 -2.63 5.37 -56.65
CA ALA A 53 -1.43 4.79 -57.27
C ALA A 53 -0.97 3.45 -56.63
N SER A 54 -0.79 2.46 -57.51
CA SER A 54 0.22 1.38 -57.48
C SER A 54 0.62 0.72 -56.15
N ALA A 55 0.14 -0.50 -55.94
CA ALA A 55 0.72 -1.44 -54.98
C ALA A 55 1.99 -2.11 -55.55
N PRO A 56 3.12 -2.14 -54.80
CA PRO A 56 4.25 -3.00 -55.12
C PRO A 56 4.04 -4.42 -54.57
N LYS A 57 4.43 -5.42 -55.38
CA LYS A 57 4.36 -6.85 -55.05
C LYS A 57 5.26 -7.21 -53.85
N PRO A 58 4.84 -8.14 -52.97
CA PRO A 58 5.69 -8.62 -51.88
C PRO A 58 6.83 -9.53 -52.38
N PRO A 59 8.01 -9.49 -51.73
CA PRO A 59 9.14 -10.35 -52.07
C PRO A 59 8.94 -11.81 -51.63
N PRO A 60 9.61 -12.78 -52.28
CA PRO A 60 9.45 -14.20 -52.01
C PRO A 60 10.11 -14.62 -50.67
N PRO A 61 9.59 -15.68 -50.02
CA PRO A 61 10.09 -16.14 -48.72
C PRO A 61 11.48 -16.82 -48.81
N PRO A 62 12.31 -16.70 -47.75
CA PRO A 62 13.64 -17.29 -47.72
C PRO A 62 13.62 -18.82 -47.60
N LYS A 63 14.52 -19.47 -48.35
CA LYS A 63 14.75 -20.92 -48.40
C LYS A 63 15.26 -21.45 -47.05
N LYS A 64 14.62 -22.53 -46.58
CA LYS A 64 15.08 -23.38 -45.47
C LYS A 64 16.45 -23.98 -45.80
N LYS A 65 17.41 -23.84 -44.87
CA LYS A 65 18.64 -24.64 -44.83
C LYS A 65 18.43 -25.81 -43.87
N GLU A 66 18.62 -27.01 -44.38
CA GLU A 66 18.80 -28.24 -43.60
C GLU A 66 20.14 -28.21 -42.84
N PRO A 67 20.21 -28.73 -41.61
CA PRO A 67 21.47 -29.15 -41.02
C PRO A 67 21.66 -30.66 -41.17
N THR A 68 22.65 -31.02 -41.98
CA THR A 68 23.33 -32.31 -41.99
C THR A 68 24.04 -32.55 -40.65
N GLY A 69 23.87 -33.74 -40.09
CA GLY A 69 24.53 -34.15 -38.85
C GLY A 69 25.99 -34.59 -39.04
N ASN A 70 26.70 -34.82 -37.94
CA ASN A 70 27.54 -36.01 -37.73
C ASN A 70 28.13 -36.08 -36.29
N SER A 71 28.34 -37.31 -35.82
CA SER A 71 29.33 -37.81 -34.84
C SER A 71 29.38 -37.19 -33.43
N GLY A 72 29.33 -37.92 -32.32
CA GLY A 72 29.94 -39.22 -32.03
C GLY A 72 31.07 -39.01 -31.01
N GLY A 73 30.83 -39.35 -29.72
CA GLY A 73 31.84 -39.16 -28.67
C GLY A 73 31.49 -39.85 -27.35
N LYS A 74 32.02 -41.06 -27.17
CA LYS A 74 32.08 -41.84 -25.91
C LYS A 74 33.08 -41.23 -24.93
N SER A 75 32.70 -41.07 -23.67
CA SER A 75 33.50 -41.23 -22.44
C SER A 75 32.63 -40.76 -21.27
N GLY A 76 32.67 -41.23 -20.03
CA GLY A 76 33.48 -42.17 -19.30
C GLY A 76 33.01 -42.03 -17.85
N GLN A 77 32.52 -43.11 -17.24
CA GLN A 77 32.08 -43.16 -15.85
C GLN A 77 33.20 -42.72 -14.89
N LYS A 78 32.89 -41.81 -13.98
CA LYS A 78 33.56 -41.73 -12.66
C LYS A 78 32.50 -41.47 -11.59
N LYS A 79 32.21 -42.53 -10.81
CA LYS A 79 31.43 -42.48 -9.57
C LYS A 79 32.24 -41.72 -8.51
N SER A 80 31.67 -40.66 -7.97
CA SER A 80 32.10 -39.99 -6.74
C SER A 80 31.14 -40.32 -5.59
N PRO A 81 31.61 -40.27 -4.32
CA PRO A 81 30.92 -40.85 -3.18
C PRO A 81 29.69 -40.04 -2.75
N SER A 82 28.68 -40.78 -2.29
CA SER A 82 27.40 -40.31 -1.78
C SER A 82 27.55 -39.29 -0.65
N LYS A 83 27.12 -38.06 -0.93
CA LYS A 83 26.83 -37.04 0.08
C LYS A 83 25.52 -37.44 0.80
N PRO A 84 25.40 -37.24 2.13
CA PRO A 84 24.17 -37.52 2.87
C PRO A 84 23.00 -36.68 2.33
N PRO A 85 21.76 -37.20 2.40
CA PRO A 85 20.59 -36.55 1.83
C PRO A 85 20.41 -35.14 2.44
N PRO A 86 20.12 -34.11 1.62
CA PRO A 86 19.81 -32.79 2.13
C PRO A 86 18.52 -32.86 2.96
N VAL A 87 18.56 -32.18 4.10
CA VAL A 87 17.42 -32.01 5.01
C VAL A 87 16.27 -31.35 4.23
N ASP A 88 15.06 -31.91 4.33
CA ASP A 88 13.85 -31.62 3.53
C ASP A 88 13.28 -30.18 3.65
N GLY A 89 14.06 -29.19 4.10
CA GLY A 89 13.66 -27.78 4.19
C GLY A 89 13.70 -27.05 2.85
N ASP A 90 14.72 -27.30 2.01
CA ASP A 90 14.96 -26.52 0.78
C ASP A 90 14.03 -26.91 -0.39
N ARG A 91 13.26 -28.00 -0.26
CA ARG A 91 12.37 -28.50 -1.32
C ARG A 91 11.10 -27.68 -1.48
N LEU A 92 10.63 -27.03 -0.42
CA LEU A 92 9.42 -26.22 -0.49
C LEU A 92 9.69 -24.89 -1.21
N ASP A 93 10.83 -24.26 -0.92
CA ASP A 93 11.19 -22.96 -1.50
C ASP A 93 11.42 -23.07 -3.01
N GLN A 94 12.09 -24.14 -3.48
CA GLN A 94 12.25 -24.39 -4.92
C GLN A 94 10.92 -24.59 -5.66
N SER A 95 9.92 -25.19 -4.99
CA SER A 95 8.61 -25.40 -5.60
C SER A 95 7.79 -24.12 -5.75
N ILE A 96 8.02 -23.14 -4.86
CA ILE A 96 7.36 -21.83 -4.92
C ILE A 96 7.97 -20.98 -6.02
N ASP A 97 9.31 -20.97 -6.11
CA ASP A 97 10.03 -20.24 -7.17
C ASP A 97 9.68 -20.78 -8.56
N ASP A 98 9.56 -22.11 -8.73
CA ASP A 98 9.12 -22.72 -9.99
C ASP A 98 7.67 -22.33 -10.37
N VAL A 99 6.78 -22.19 -9.39
CA VAL A 99 5.39 -21.76 -9.63
C VAL A 99 5.34 -20.27 -10.02
N LEU A 100 6.14 -19.42 -9.37
CA LEU A 100 6.23 -18.00 -9.69
C LEU A 100 6.83 -17.79 -11.09
N ALA A 101 7.88 -18.53 -11.44
CA ALA A 101 8.48 -18.50 -12.78
C ALA A 101 7.46 -18.90 -13.86
N ARG A 102 6.68 -19.97 -13.64
CA ARG A 102 5.62 -20.41 -14.57
C ARG A 102 4.47 -19.40 -14.69
N LEU A 103 4.14 -18.68 -13.62
CA LEU A 103 3.15 -17.60 -13.64
C LEU A 103 3.63 -16.41 -14.47
N GLU A 104 4.91 -16.08 -14.38
CA GLU A 104 5.52 -15.00 -15.17
C GLU A 104 5.57 -15.36 -16.67
N GLU A 105 5.98 -16.59 -17.00
CA GLU A 105 5.93 -17.12 -18.38
C GLU A 105 4.50 -17.11 -18.95
N PHE A 106 3.51 -17.50 -18.15
CA PHE A 106 2.10 -17.44 -18.55
C PHE A 106 1.64 -16.00 -18.83
N ASN A 107 2.02 -15.04 -17.98
CA ASN A 107 1.67 -13.63 -18.16
C ASN A 107 2.30 -13.03 -19.43
N GLN A 108 3.55 -13.40 -19.73
CA GLN A 108 4.21 -13.03 -20.98
C GLN A 108 3.53 -13.65 -22.20
N LEU A 109 3.09 -14.92 -22.12
CA LEU A 109 2.34 -15.60 -23.17
C LEU A 109 0.98 -14.92 -23.43
N VAL A 110 0.25 -14.58 -22.37
CA VAL A 110 -1.03 -13.87 -22.47
C VAL A 110 -0.83 -12.48 -23.09
N SER A 111 0.18 -11.74 -22.64
CA SER A 111 0.49 -10.41 -23.18
C SER A 111 0.87 -10.46 -24.66
N THR A 112 1.67 -11.45 -25.06
CA THR A 112 2.06 -11.67 -26.47
C THR A 112 0.86 -12.08 -27.33
N LEU A 113 -0.03 -12.92 -26.78
CA LEU A 113 -1.25 -13.34 -27.46
C LEU A 113 -2.21 -12.17 -27.67
N VAL A 114 -2.40 -11.31 -26.65
CA VAL A 114 -3.27 -10.12 -26.74
C VAL A 114 -2.68 -9.07 -27.68
N GLY A 115 -1.36 -8.90 -27.70
CA GLY A 115 -0.66 -7.93 -28.55
C GLY A 115 -0.80 -8.25 -30.06
N ASN A 116 -0.80 -9.53 -30.43
CA ASN A 116 -0.80 -9.96 -31.83
C ASN A 116 -2.21 -10.21 -32.42
N ILE A 117 -3.27 -10.05 -31.63
CA ILE A 117 -4.66 -10.27 -32.08
C ILE A 117 -5.18 -9.02 -32.81
N SER A 118 -5.52 -9.21 -34.10
CA SER A 118 -6.25 -8.27 -34.97
C SER A 118 -7.52 -7.73 -34.29
N GLN A 119 -7.94 -6.49 -34.59
CA GLN A 119 -9.13 -5.88 -34.00
C GLN A 119 -10.39 -6.76 -34.13
N ALA A 120 -10.55 -7.50 -35.24
CA ALA A 120 -11.69 -8.40 -35.43
C ALA A 120 -11.67 -9.61 -34.46
N SER A 121 -10.49 -10.13 -34.11
CA SER A 121 -10.36 -11.24 -33.16
C SER A 121 -10.37 -10.79 -31.70
N ARG A 122 -10.20 -9.50 -31.39
CA ARG A 122 -10.38 -8.95 -30.04
C ARG A 122 -11.82 -9.06 -29.57
N ASN A 123 -12.79 -8.78 -30.45
CA ASN A 123 -14.21 -8.90 -30.12
C ASN A 123 -14.61 -10.36 -29.84
N LEU A 124 -14.10 -11.30 -30.64
CA LEU A 124 -14.32 -12.73 -30.40
C LEU A 124 -13.67 -13.20 -29.09
N PHE A 125 -12.45 -12.73 -28.80
CA PHE A 125 -11.75 -13.03 -27.55
C PHE A 125 -12.51 -12.49 -26.33
N LEU A 126 -13.07 -11.28 -26.40
CA LEU A 126 -13.88 -10.71 -25.32
C LEU A 126 -15.14 -11.54 -25.08
N VAL A 127 -15.85 -11.97 -26.13
CA VAL A 127 -17.04 -12.82 -26.00
C VAL A 127 -16.70 -14.17 -25.33
N ILE A 128 -15.54 -14.75 -25.66
CA ILE A 128 -15.09 -16.01 -25.06
C ILE A 128 -14.58 -15.82 -23.62
N MET A 129 -13.86 -14.75 -23.32
CA MET A 129 -13.25 -14.53 -22.00
C MET A 129 -14.22 -13.99 -20.97
N THR A 130 -15.26 -13.25 -21.37
CA THR A 130 -16.25 -12.68 -20.45
C THR A 130 -16.85 -13.71 -19.47
N PRO A 131 -17.31 -14.91 -19.92
CA PRO A 131 -17.82 -15.93 -19.00
C PRO A 131 -16.72 -16.63 -18.16
N LEU A 132 -15.45 -16.50 -18.51
CA LEU A 132 -14.32 -17.09 -17.76
C LEU A 132 -13.82 -16.21 -16.60
N ILE A 133 -14.07 -14.90 -16.64
CA ILE A 133 -13.66 -13.96 -15.59
C ILE A 133 -14.20 -14.35 -14.19
N PRO A 134 -15.48 -14.72 -14.01
CA PRO A 134 -16.00 -15.13 -12.71
C PRO A 134 -15.33 -16.40 -12.17
N LEU A 135 -14.96 -17.33 -13.05
CA LEU A 135 -14.31 -18.58 -12.69
C LEU A 135 -12.86 -18.34 -12.24
N LEU A 136 -12.13 -17.48 -12.96
CA LEU A 136 -10.79 -17.02 -12.57
C LEU A 136 -10.82 -16.28 -11.21
N ASN A 137 -11.81 -15.42 -10.98
CA ASN A 137 -12.00 -14.75 -9.69
C ASN A 137 -12.32 -15.74 -8.56
N GLY A 138 -13.10 -16.79 -8.83
CA GLY A 138 -13.35 -17.88 -7.89
C GLY A 138 -12.07 -18.64 -7.53
N LEU A 139 -11.24 -18.96 -8.53
CA LEU A 139 -9.96 -19.64 -8.33
C LEU A 139 -8.97 -18.78 -7.55
N LEU A 140 -8.90 -17.47 -7.85
CA LEU A 140 -8.07 -16.51 -7.11
C LEU A 140 -8.49 -16.37 -5.64
N LYS A 141 -9.80 -16.35 -5.36
CA LYS A 141 -10.30 -16.37 -3.97
C LYS A 141 -9.92 -17.65 -3.23
N LEU A 142 -9.94 -18.79 -3.92
CA LEU A 142 -9.59 -20.09 -3.35
C LEU A 142 -8.08 -20.21 -3.07
N LEU A 143 -7.24 -19.52 -3.84
CA LEU A 143 -5.80 -19.38 -3.61
C LEU A 143 -5.44 -18.39 -2.51
N ASN A 144 -6.29 -17.39 -2.23
CA ASN A 144 -6.00 -16.36 -1.22
C ASN A 144 -6.06 -16.91 0.22
N GLY A 145 -6.93 -17.88 0.51
CA GLY A 145 -7.02 -18.53 1.82
C GLY A 145 -5.73 -19.28 2.24
N PRO A 146 -5.17 -20.16 1.40
CA PRO A 146 -3.90 -20.83 1.66
C PRO A 146 -2.72 -19.85 1.87
N ILE A 147 -2.68 -18.73 1.13
CA ILE A 147 -1.62 -17.73 1.28
C ILE A 147 -1.68 -17.05 2.66
N GLN A 148 -2.89 -16.76 3.16
CA GLN A 148 -3.07 -16.24 4.52
C GLN A 148 -2.66 -17.27 5.60
N PHE A 149 -2.92 -18.55 5.36
CA PHE A 149 -2.49 -19.63 6.26
C PHE A 149 -0.97 -19.79 6.32
N VAL A 150 -0.27 -19.65 5.19
CA VAL A 150 1.20 -19.65 5.12
C VAL A 150 1.80 -18.49 5.92
N ASN A 151 1.20 -17.28 5.84
CA ASN A 151 1.63 -16.13 6.64
C ASN A 151 1.41 -16.34 8.16
N LEU A 152 0.33 -17.02 8.55
CA LEU A 152 0.09 -17.40 9.95
C LEU A 152 1.06 -18.48 10.45
N LEU A 153 1.41 -19.46 9.61
CA LEU A 153 2.42 -20.47 9.91
C LEU A 153 3.81 -19.85 10.06
N ALA A 154 4.19 -18.92 9.19
CA ALA A 154 5.45 -18.20 9.28
C ALA A 154 5.56 -17.40 10.60
N ARG A 155 4.49 -16.73 11.05
CA ARG A 155 4.44 -16.07 12.36
C ARG A 155 4.61 -17.04 13.52
N LYS A 156 3.87 -18.16 13.51
CA LYS A 156 3.92 -19.17 14.58
C LYS A 156 5.28 -19.86 14.69
N VAL A 157 5.99 -20.04 13.57
CA VAL A 157 7.35 -20.58 13.54
C VAL A 157 8.37 -19.56 14.06
N ASN A 158 8.20 -18.27 13.72
CA ASN A 158 9.06 -17.19 14.21
C ASN A 158 8.91 -16.97 15.74
N ASP A 159 7.68 -17.02 16.26
CA ASP A 159 7.42 -16.90 17.71
C ASP A 159 8.01 -18.08 18.51
N LYS A 160 8.02 -19.29 17.92
CA LYS A 160 8.59 -20.47 18.55
C LYS A 160 10.13 -20.49 18.56
N MET A 161 10.78 -19.74 17.66
CA MET A 161 12.24 -19.61 17.62
C MET A 161 12.78 -18.39 18.39
N GLY A 162 11.99 -17.33 18.55
CA GLY A 162 12.39 -16.12 19.29
C GLY A 162 12.49 -16.30 20.81
N ASN A 163 11.79 -17.27 21.39
CA ASN A 163 11.59 -17.36 22.84
C ASN A 163 12.64 -18.18 23.62
N LYS A 164 13.83 -18.45 23.03
CA LYS A 164 14.82 -19.35 23.65
C LYS A 164 16.12 -18.71 24.13
N ARG A 165 16.21 -17.38 24.24
CA ARG A 165 17.37 -16.73 24.88
C ARG A 165 16.98 -15.54 25.74
N GLY A 166 17.24 -15.67 27.05
CA GLY A 166 17.58 -14.53 27.91
C GLY A 166 16.64 -14.29 29.08
N GLY A 167 16.79 -15.06 30.15
CA GLY A 167 16.40 -14.62 31.48
C GLY A 167 17.50 -13.72 32.09
N SER A 168 17.10 -12.59 32.67
CA SER A 168 17.82 -11.82 33.71
C SER A 168 16.86 -10.71 34.19
N ALA A 169 16.18 -10.89 35.32
CA ALA A 169 16.57 -10.42 36.66
C ALA A 169 16.36 -8.91 36.92
N SER A 170 15.39 -8.60 37.80
CA SER A 170 15.28 -7.46 38.77
C SER A 170 15.42 -6.02 38.23
N ASN A 171 14.67 -5.00 38.68
CA ASN A 171 14.54 -4.58 40.08
C ASN A 171 13.60 -3.36 40.22
N SER A 172 13.05 -3.19 41.44
CA SER A 172 12.65 -1.95 42.11
C SER A 172 11.49 -1.05 41.61
N GLN A 173 10.31 -1.27 42.21
CA GLN A 173 9.71 -0.38 43.23
C GLN A 173 10.24 1.07 43.35
N ARG A 174 9.37 2.08 43.16
CA ARG A 174 9.11 3.12 44.18
C ARG A 174 7.87 3.97 43.90
N ASN A 175 7.06 4.05 44.95
CA ASN A 175 5.84 4.83 45.17
C ASN A 175 5.98 6.33 44.88
N ASN A 176 4.88 6.97 44.48
CA ASN A 176 4.57 8.31 44.98
C ASN A 176 3.05 8.51 45.11
N ALA A 177 2.59 8.58 46.36
CA ALA A 177 1.25 8.94 46.75
C ALA A 177 1.34 10.31 47.42
N GLY A 178 0.53 11.27 46.96
CA GLY A 178 0.47 12.62 47.50
C GLY A 178 -0.92 13.21 47.29
N ASN A 179 -1.70 13.19 48.37
CA ASN A 179 -2.97 13.87 48.56
C ASN A 179 -2.87 15.39 48.35
N SER A 180 -3.95 16.00 47.86
CA SER A 180 -4.50 17.24 48.45
C SER A 180 -5.99 17.37 48.13
N GLU A 181 -6.83 17.17 49.15
CA GLU A 181 -8.20 17.67 49.26
C GLU A 181 -8.20 19.20 49.26
N ILE A 182 -9.08 19.83 48.46
CA ILE A 182 -9.58 21.20 48.70
C ILE A 182 -11.08 21.22 48.40
N ASP A 183 -11.79 21.85 49.32
CA ASP A 183 -13.23 21.94 49.53
C ASP A 183 -14.07 22.62 48.43
N ALA A 184 -15.36 22.33 48.55
CA ALA A 184 -16.53 22.82 47.83
C ALA A 184 -16.80 24.33 47.94
N ASP A 185 -17.27 24.95 46.84
CA ASP A 185 -18.61 25.54 46.68
C ASP A 185 -18.64 26.43 45.41
N GLY A 186 -19.49 26.11 44.43
CA GLY A 186 -19.66 26.93 43.23
C GLY A 186 -20.63 26.33 42.22
N ALA A 187 -21.73 27.03 41.96
CA ALA A 187 -22.86 26.66 41.11
C ALA A 187 -22.50 26.29 39.64
N PRO A 188 -23.36 25.52 38.93
CA PRO A 188 -23.03 24.94 37.64
C PRO A 188 -23.21 25.99 36.52
N MET A 189 -22.11 26.59 36.07
CA MET A 189 -22.03 27.05 34.69
C MET A 189 -21.58 25.86 33.87
N GLU A 190 -22.29 25.58 32.78
CA GLU A 190 -21.89 24.61 31.76
C GLU A 190 -20.58 25.10 31.13
N GLU A 191 -19.49 24.75 31.81
CA GLU A 191 -18.11 24.92 31.39
C GLU A 191 -17.92 23.98 30.20
N GLU A 192 -18.03 24.56 29.01
CA GLU A 192 -17.63 23.97 27.75
C GLU A 192 -16.17 23.54 27.93
N ALA A 193 -15.98 22.25 28.24
CA ALA A 193 -14.74 21.70 28.75
C ALA A 193 -13.59 22.07 27.83
N ASP A 194 -12.80 23.03 28.29
CA ASP A 194 -11.59 23.53 27.63
C ASP A 194 -10.66 22.32 27.47
N ALA A 195 -10.64 21.75 26.27
CA ALA A 195 -9.86 20.56 25.99
C ALA A 195 -8.39 20.90 26.31
N PRO A 196 -7.70 20.10 27.14
CA PRO A 196 -6.35 20.41 27.55
C PRO A 196 -5.48 20.64 26.30
N PRO A 197 -4.66 21.70 26.27
CA PRO A 197 -3.81 21.99 25.11
C PRO A 197 -2.97 20.75 24.80
N PRO A 198 -2.87 20.35 23.52
CA PRO A 198 -2.13 19.15 23.14
C PRO A 198 -0.69 19.27 23.66
N PRO A 199 -0.12 18.18 24.20
CA PRO A 199 1.24 18.20 24.73
C PRO A 199 2.24 18.67 23.68
N ASP A 200 3.21 19.48 24.10
CA ASP A 200 4.23 20.08 23.23
C ASP A 200 5.27 18.99 22.85
N ILE A 201 4.95 18.20 21.82
CA ILE A 201 5.79 17.10 21.33
C ILE A 201 6.93 17.71 20.51
N ASN A 202 7.97 18.19 21.19
CA ASN A 202 9.20 18.70 20.57
C ASN A 202 10.11 17.58 19.99
N ALA A 203 9.54 16.42 19.69
CA ALA A 203 10.26 15.32 19.07
C ALA A 203 10.65 15.73 17.65
N LYS A 204 11.94 15.61 17.32
CA LYS A 204 12.43 15.90 15.96
C LYS A 204 11.63 15.08 14.96
N HIS A 205 10.72 15.73 14.23
CA HIS A 205 9.92 15.10 13.21
C HIS A 205 10.84 14.33 12.24
N ALA A 206 10.63 13.03 12.14
CA ALA A 206 11.33 12.19 11.19
C ALA A 206 10.57 12.19 9.87
N ASN A 207 11.33 12.19 8.77
CA ASN A 207 10.76 12.25 7.43
C ASN A 207 11.11 10.99 6.64
N TYR A 208 10.46 10.81 5.48
CA TYR A 208 10.75 9.67 4.61
C TYR A 208 12.18 9.68 4.04
N SER A 209 12.85 10.84 3.96
CA SER A 209 14.29 10.88 3.64
C SER A 209 15.12 10.10 4.66
N ASP A 210 14.77 10.17 5.95
CA ASP A 210 15.48 9.40 6.98
C ASP A 210 15.28 7.88 6.79
N MET A 211 14.08 7.46 6.36
CA MET A 211 13.79 6.04 6.10
C MET A 211 14.61 5.51 4.92
N LEU A 212 14.77 6.32 3.87
CA LEU A 212 15.61 5.99 2.72
C LEU A 212 17.09 5.84 3.09
N ASP A 213 17.61 6.73 3.93
CA ASP A 213 18.99 6.68 4.43
C ASP A 213 19.25 5.41 5.24
N LEU A 214 18.23 4.96 5.99
CA LEU A 214 18.25 3.70 6.74
C LEU A 214 17.97 2.46 5.88
N ASN A 215 17.72 2.62 4.57
CA ASN A 215 17.36 1.52 3.66
C ASN A 215 16.11 0.75 4.11
N ILE A 216 15.15 1.48 4.70
CA ILE A 216 13.81 1.00 5.01
C ILE A 216 12.91 1.36 3.84
N VAL A 217 12.01 0.45 3.45
CA VAL A 217 11.06 0.68 2.35
C VAL A 217 9.66 0.41 2.85
N PHE A 218 8.83 1.45 2.82
CA PHE A 218 7.40 1.33 3.07
C PHE A 218 6.63 1.16 1.75
N THR A 219 5.59 0.34 1.78
CA THR A 219 4.68 0.11 0.67
C THR A 219 3.25 0.50 1.05
N ASP A 220 2.43 0.75 0.03
CA ASP A 220 0.99 0.86 0.16
C ASP A 220 0.31 -0.51 0.43
N ASN A 221 -1.03 -0.50 0.48
CA ASN A 221 -1.85 -1.70 0.68
C ASN A 221 -1.71 -2.73 -0.46
N MET A 222 -1.35 -2.26 -1.66
CA MET A 222 -1.11 -3.03 -2.88
C MET A 222 0.35 -3.50 -3.03
N LYS A 223 1.18 -3.35 -1.99
CA LYS A 223 2.62 -3.66 -1.99
C LYS A 223 3.42 -2.85 -3.00
N LYS A 224 2.93 -1.69 -3.44
CA LYS A 224 3.74 -0.76 -4.23
C LYS A 224 4.57 0.11 -3.28
N PRO A 225 5.88 0.25 -3.51
CA PRO A 225 6.72 1.09 -2.67
C PRO A 225 6.26 2.55 -2.75
N LEU A 226 6.12 3.20 -1.59
CA LEU A 226 5.71 4.60 -1.48
C LEU A 226 6.75 5.55 -2.09
N TYR A 227 8.02 5.13 -2.08
CA TYR A 227 9.15 5.84 -2.66
C TYR A 227 10.15 4.84 -3.24
N LYS A 228 10.90 5.27 -4.25
CA LYS A 228 11.91 4.43 -4.91
C LYS A 228 13.29 5.01 -4.69
N LYS A 229 14.21 4.17 -4.19
CA LYS A 229 15.62 4.53 -4.11
C LYS A 229 16.19 4.65 -5.52
N LYS A 230 16.66 5.83 -5.89
CA LYS A 230 17.39 6.04 -7.15
C LYS A 230 18.76 5.35 -6.98
N PRO A 231 19.09 4.30 -7.75
CA PRO A 231 20.26 3.45 -7.50
C PRO A 231 21.60 4.20 -7.54
N ASN A 232 21.64 5.36 -8.21
CA ASN A 232 22.86 6.14 -8.42
C ASN A 232 22.78 7.58 -7.87
N ALA A 233 21.71 7.92 -7.13
CA ALA A 233 21.68 9.21 -6.49
C ALA A 233 22.55 9.11 -5.22
N PRO A 234 23.60 9.95 -5.04
CA PRO A 234 24.14 10.19 -3.71
C PRO A 234 22.98 10.62 -2.79
N SER A 235 23.12 10.51 -1.47
CA SER A 235 22.07 10.73 -0.44
C SER A 235 21.43 12.13 -0.47
N THR A 236 20.76 12.44 -1.57
CA THR A 236 20.07 13.67 -1.82
C THR A 236 18.74 13.52 -1.11
N ARG A 237 18.58 14.29 -0.04
CA ARG A 237 17.30 14.46 0.63
C ARG A 237 16.21 14.68 -0.41
N MET A 238 15.07 14.03 -0.23
CA MET A 238 13.93 14.23 -1.10
C MET A 238 13.50 15.69 -1.04
N GLY A 239 13.00 16.20 -2.15
CA GLY A 239 12.43 17.55 -2.17
C GLY A 239 11.18 17.61 -1.28
N ALA A 240 10.90 18.76 -0.67
CA ALA A 240 9.74 18.92 0.21
C ALA A 240 8.41 18.49 -0.45
N MET A 241 8.25 18.75 -1.76
CA MET A 241 7.07 18.33 -2.52
C MET A 241 6.98 16.80 -2.69
N GLU A 242 8.12 16.12 -2.86
CA GLU A 242 8.16 14.66 -2.97
C GLU A 242 7.84 14.03 -1.62
N GLU A 243 8.38 14.57 -0.52
CA GLU A 243 8.04 14.12 0.83
C GLU A 243 6.56 14.30 1.15
N ASP A 244 5.97 15.44 0.78
CA ASP A 244 4.54 15.72 1.04
C ASP A 244 3.62 14.78 0.26
N LEU A 245 3.99 14.44 -0.98
CA LEU A 245 3.27 13.46 -1.78
C LEU A 245 3.36 12.05 -1.18
N ILE A 246 4.54 11.64 -0.73
CA ILE A 246 4.75 10.34 -0.06
C ILE A 246 3.93 10.28 1.23
N MET A 247 3.95 11.35 2.03
CA MET A 247 3.18 11.47 3.27
C MET A 247 1.68 11.35 3.00
N SER A 248 1.18 12.05 1.98
CA SER A 248 -0.23 11.98 1.59
C SER A 248 -0.65 10.56 1.17
N ASN A 249 0.22 9.85 0.41
CA ASN A 249 -0.03 8.47 0.02
C ASN A 249 -0.01 7.49 1.22
N ALA A 250 0.87 7.74 2.20
CA ALA A 250 0.93 6.94 3.42
C ALA A 250 -0.34 7.09 4.26
N ILE A 251 -0.80 8.32 4.46
CA ILE A 251 -2.07 8.63 5.15
C ILE A 251 -3.23 7.92 4.45
N LEU A 252 -3.32 8.03 3.12
CA LEU A 252 -4.34 7.33 2.35
C LEU A 252 -4.31 5.82 2.61
N ALA A 253 -3.14 5.19 2.54
CA ALA A 253 -2.99 3.76 2.77
C ALA A 253 -3.36 3.34 4.20
N ILE A 254 -3.06 4.17 5.21
CA ILE A 254 -3.47 3.94 6.61
C ILE A 254 -4.99 4.04 6.73
N ASN A 255 -5.60 5.11 6.20
CA ASN A 255 -7.05 5.34 6.25
C ASN A 255 -7.84 4.20 5.61
N GLU A 256 -7.43 3.73 4.44
CA GLU A 256 -8.05 2.59 3.73
C GLU A 256 -8.06 1.29 4.55
N CYS A 257 -7.16 1.16 5.52
CA CYS A 257 -7.09 -0.03 6.38
C CYS A 257 -7.81 0.12 7.73
N ALA A 258 -8.38 1.29 8.04
CA ALA A 258 -9.00 1.54 9.33
C ALA A 258 -10.13 0.54 9.65
N GLU A 259 -10.97 0.18 8.67
CA GLU A 259 -12.09 -0.76 8.86
C GLU A 259 -11.65 -2.15 9.36
N PHE A 260 -10.44 -2.60 9.01
CA PHE A 260 -9.92 -3.89 9.44
C PHE A 260 -9.46 -3.90 10.91
N THR A 261 -9.51 -2.75 11.59
CA THR A 261 -9.03 -2.60 12.97
C THR A 261 -10.11 -2.60 14.03
N LEU A 262 -11.39 -2.77 13.65
CA LEU A 262 -12.52 -2.77 14.58
C LEU A 262 -12.39 -3.81 15.71
N GLU A 263 -11.75 -4.95 15.43
CA GLU A 263 -11.57 -6.04 16.39
C GLU A 263 -10.24 -5.98 17.16
N LEU A 264 -9.38 -5.00 16.84
CA LEU A 264 -8.06 -4.89 17.48
C LEU A 264 -8.18 -4.29 18.89
N PRO A 265 -7.31 -4.70 19.83
CA PRO A 265 -7.31 -4.15 21.18
C PRO A 265 -6.91 -2.67 21.14
N ASN A 266 -7.65 -1.83 21.87
CA ASN A 266 -7.36 -0.41 21.97
C ASN A 266 -6.07 -0.15 22.79
N PRO A 267 -5.31 0.90 22.48
CA PRO A 267 -4.16 1.32 23.28
C PRO A 267 -4.59 1.63 24.71
N THR A 268 -3.85 1.10 25.67
CA THR A 268 -4.12 1.29 27.12
C THR A 268 -3.30 2.42 27.72
N THR A 269 -2.19 2.78 27.09
CA THR A 269 -1.26 3.83 27.52
C THR A 269 -0.76 4.64 26.32
N GLY A 270 0.02 5.68 26.57
CA GLY A 270 0.65 6.48 25.51
C GLY A 270 -0.28 7.55 24.92
N LEU A 271 0.12 8.09 23.77
CA LEU A 271 -0.53 9.25 23.12
C LEU A 271 -2.01 9.00 22.79
N TYR A 272 -2.35 7.76 22.44
CA TYR A 272 -3.71 7.38 22.02
C TYR A 272 -4.44 6.49 23.05
N ALA A 273 -4.07 6.59 24.33
CA ALA A 273 -4.69 5.80 25.38
C ALA A 273 -6.22 5.98 25.40
N GLY A 274 -6.96 4.87 25.42
CA GLY A 274 -8.43 4.87 25.48
C GLY A 274 -9.14 5.20 24.17
N GLN A 275 -8.43 5.57 23.10
CA GLN A 275 -9.01 5.80 21.78
C GLN A 275 -9.12 4.48 21.00
N ARG A 276 -10.13 4.35 20.12
CA ARG A 276 -10.24 3.16 19.28
C ARG A 276 -9.25 3.24 18.12
N ILE A 277 -8.57 2.13 17.82
CA ILE A 277 -7.61 2.07 16.69
C ILE A 277 -8.28 2.48 15.38
N TYR A 278 -9.54 2.07 15.19
CA TYR A 278 -10.35 2.50 14.05
C TYR A 278 -10.41 4.02 13.92
N ASP A 279 -10.73 4.74 15.00
CA ASP A 279 -10.90 6.20 14.97
C ASP A 279 -9.55 6.89 14.72
N ILE A 280 -8.47 6.38 15.31
CA ILE A 280 -7.11 6.91 15.11
C ILE A 280 -6.67 6.72 13.65
N MET A 281 -6.84 5.51 13.11
CA MET A 281 -6.42 5.21 11.73
C MET A 281 -7.31 5.87 10.69
N ALA A 282 -8.60 6.11 10.96
CA ALA A 282 -9.49 6.81 10.04
C ALA A 282 -9.22 8.32 9.97
N ASN A 283 -8.68 8.88 11.05
CA ASN A 283 -8.40 10.32 11.18
C ASN A 283 -6.91 10.62 11.31
N VAL A 284 -6.05 9.78 10.73
CA VAL A 284 -4.59 9.92 10.88
C VAL A 284 -4.11 11.23 10.25
N THR A 285 -3.25 11.95 10.96
CA THR A 285 -2.66 13.22 10.53
C THR A 285 -1.22 13.06 10.04
N LYS A 286 -0.64 14.12 9.47
CA LYS A 286 0.78 14.11 9.05
C LYS A 286 1.69 14.00 10.27
N GLU A 287 1.29 14.62 11.37
CA GLU A 287 1.98 14.62 12.65
C GLU A 287 2.04 13.21 13.24
N ASP A 288 0.94 12.47 13.23
CA ASP A 288 0.88 11.07 13.69
C ASP A 288 1.85 10.17 12.92
N VAL A 289 1.86 10.31 11.59
CA VAL A 289 2.79 9.56 10.73
C VAL A 289 4.24 9.97 11.01
N ALA A 290 4.53 11.27 11.20
CA ALA A 290 5.87 11.73 11.54
C ALA A 290 6.37 11.19 12.90
N ILE A 291 5.49 11.11 13.91
CA ILE A 291 5.80 10.50 15.21
C ILE A 291 6.12 9.01 15.03
N PHE A 292 5.30 8.29 14.26
CA PHE A 292 5.56 6.89 13.93
C PHE A 292 6.91 6.71 13.21
N LEU A 293 7.23 7.56 12.23
CA LEU A 293 8.52 7.52 11.55
C LEU A 293 9.69 7.81 12.52
N GLY A 294 9.46 8.66 13.52
CA GLY A 294 10.43 8.92 14.60
C GLY A 294 10.75 7.66 15.39
N PHE A 295 9.70 6.91 15.77
CA PHE A 295 9.86 5.61 16.40
C PHE A 295 10.63 4.62 15.51
N VAL A 296 10.28 4.52 14.23
CA VAL A 296 10.98 3.63 13.27
C VAL A 296 12.46 4.01 13.14
N LYS A 297 12.77 5.31 13.11
CA LYS A 297 14.13 5.84 13.05
C LYS A 297 14.93 5.48 14.30
N ALA A 298 14.31 5.50 15.47
CA ALA A 298 14.95 5.12 16.73
C ALA A 298 15.21 3.60 16.83
N PHE A 299 14.37 2.78 16.19
CA PHE A 299 14.46 1.31 16.24
C PHE A 299 14.50 0.64 14.85
N PRO A 300 15.48 0.98 13.99
CA PRO A 300 15.44 0.61 12.58
C PRO A 300 15.71 -0.88 12.33
N GLY A 301 16.36 -1.57 13.27
CA GLY A 301 16.82 -2.95 13.08
C GLY A 301 15.73 -3.95 12.71
N LYS A 302 14.46 -3.70 13.10
CA LYS A 302 13.32 -4.54 12.71
C LYS A 302 12.83 -4.28 11.29
N TYR A 303 13.10 -3.10 10.74
CA TYR A 303 12.52 -2.62 9.49
C TYR A 303 13.46 -2.74 8.29
N ILE A 304 14.77 -2.78 8.53
CA ILE A 304 15.79 -2.84 7.47
C ILE A 304 15.70 -4.15 6.68
N GLY A 305 15.86 -4.05 5.36
CA GLY A 305 16.06 -5.19 4.46
C GLY A 305 14.77 -5.92 4.06
N LYS A 306 13.60 -5.40 4.43
CA LYS A 306 12.29 -5.88 3.97
C LYS A 306 11.40 -4.72 3.58
N GLU A 307 10.42 -5.01 2.72
CA GLU A 307 9.34 -4.09 2.40
C GLU A 307 8.22 -4.24 3.42
N TRP A 308 7.73 -3.12 3.94
CA TRP A 308 6.71 -3.09 4.98
C TRP A 308 5.48 -2.33 4.52
N LYS A 309 4.29 -2.92 4.68
CA LYS A 309 3.04 -2.19 4.48
C LYS A 309 2.88 -1.15 5.57
N ILE A 310 2.81 0.12 5.18
CA ILE A 310 2.78 1.24 6.14
C ILE A 310 1.59 1.11 7.10
N SER A 311 0.41 0.77 6.59
CA SER A 311 -0.84 0.57 7.33
C SER A 311 -0.73 -0.50 8.41
N GLU A 312 -0.15 -1.66 8.06
CA GLU A 312 0.03 -2.77 9.00
C GLU A 312 1.05 -2.44 10.08
N THR A 313 2.18 -1.83 9.71
CA THR A 313 3.20 -1.44 10.70
C THR A 313 2.73 -0.32 11.61
N PHE A 314 1.93 0.61 11.09
CA PHE A 314 1.33 1.69 11.87
C PHE A 314 0.30 1.14 12.87
N ALA A 315 -0.62 0.28 12.41
CA ALA A 315 -1.57 -0.41 13.30
C ALA A 315 -0.85 -1.22 14.38
N THR A 316 0.21 -1.95 14.03
CA THR A 316 1.02 -2.70 14.99
C THR A 316 1.68 -1.78 16.01
N TRP A 317 2.15 -0.60 15.61
CA TRP A 317 2.69 0.39 16.52
C TRP A 317 1.62 0.93 17.48
N LEU A 318 0.39 1.19 17.00
CA LEU A 318 -0.75 1.58 17.85
C LEU A 318 -1.10 0.49 18.88
N ILE A 319 -1.20 -0.78 18.45
CA ILE A 319 -1.45 -1.93 19.36
C ILE A 319 -0.41 -1.98 20.49
N ASN A 320 0.83 -1.59 20.20
CA ASN A 320 1.91 -1.55 21.18
C ASN A 320 1.96 -0.25 21.98
N ASN A 321 0.83 0.46 22.13
CA ASN A 321 0.68 1.72 22.85
C ASN A 321 1.47 2.90 22.27
N ALA A 322 1.77 2.88 20.97
CA ALA A 322 2.38 3.97 20.23
C ALA A 322 3.57 4.64 20.96
N PRO A 323 4.63 3.87 21.31
CA PRO A 323 5.76 4.43 22.04
C PRO A 323 6.41 5.56 21.23
N ILE A 324 6.67 6.67 21.91
CA ILE A 324 7.33 7.85 21.36
C ILE A 324 8.85 7.66 21.55
N SER A 325 9.66 8.00 20.55
CA SER A 325 11.10 8.09 20.71
C SER A 325 11.45 9.39 21.45
N GLU A 326 12.00 9.29 22.65
CA GLU A 326 12.62 10.42 23.36
C GLU A 326 13.87 10.95 22.63
#